data_AF-A0A368F5L1-F1
#
_entry.id   AF-A0A368F5L1-F1
#
_cell.length_a   1.000
_cell.length_b   1.000
_cell.length_c   1.000
_cell.angle_alpha   90.00
_cell.angle_beta   90.00
_cell.angle_gamma   90.00
#
_symmetry.space_group_name_H-M   'P 1'
#
loop_
_entity.id
_entity.type
_entity.pdbx_description
1 polymer ?
#
loop_
_entity_poly.entity_id
_entity_poly.type
_entity_poly.pdbx_seq_one_letter_code
_entity_poly.pdbx_strand_id
1 'polypeptide(L)'
;MIMCGTGQKAIQQKIRRLLGKAHIGLVCSKEINKLLDELPQTQGNSIPLKPLGSRLVQKHSFTVHAGSSSQDDMMFMEVCDDAVVLRAVTGAVAERWWYERLVNMTYSPKTKVLCLWRRHEDKVHMHKFYTKKCRELYQCVKNAMERAAARGRVSVEGRALGGEFPVHDTETNQGGLLQVRCDGVAIIFANSQQFIDLANIKKCNTFGGNVFLLEEFDRKKNELVQRRYYSQMVLFSYTKLCFDNVS
;
A
#
# COMPACT_ATOMS: atom_id res chain seq x y z
N MET A 1 26.46 10.90 -24.81
CA MET A 1 26.52 9.71 -23.92
C MET A 1 26.78 10.18 -22.50
N ILE A 2 25.75 10.70 -21.82
CA ILE A 2 25.88 11.46 -20.56
C ILE A 2 26.07 10.55 -19.34
N MET A 3 25.78 9.24 -19.43
CA MET A 3 25.84 8.33 -18.28
C MET A 3 27.25 7.93 -17.80
N CYS A 4 28.33 8.29 -18.52
CA CYS A 4 29.70 7.99 -18.07
C CYS A 4 30.59 9.23 -17.92
N GLY A 5 30.04 10.46 -18.00
CA GLY A 5 30.81 11.71 -17.96
C GLY A 5 31.95 11.78 -19.00
N THR A 6 31.93 10.92 -20.02
CA THR A 6 33.05 10.74 -20.94
C THR A 6 32.84 11.63 -22.16
N GLY A 7 33.80 12.52 -22.42
CA GLY A 7 33.75 13.43 -23.56
C GLY A 7 33.86 12.71 -24.91
N GLN A 8 33.22 13.27 -25.95
CA GLN A 8 33.22 12.73 -27.32
C GLN A 8 34.64 12.42 -27.84
N LYS A 9 35.61 13.30 -27.56
CA LYS A 9 37.02 13.12 -27.96
C LYS A 9 37.64 11.85 -27.35
N ALA A 10 37.34 11.56 -26.09
CA ALA A 10 37.87 10.36 -25.41
C ALA A 10 37.28 9.08 -26.02
N ILE A 11 36.00 9.10 -26.39
CA ILE A 11 35.33 8.00 -27.09
C ILE A 11 35.95 7.79 -28.48
N GLN A 12 36.11 8.85 -29.26
CA GLN A 12 36.75 8.78 -30.59
C GLN A 12 38.16 8.20 -30.50
N GLN A 13 38.96 8.65 -29.53
CA GLN A 13 40.31 8.12 -29.32
C GLN A 13 40.31 6.63 -28.94
N LYS A 14 39.35 6.19 -28.12
CA LYS A 14 39.21 4.77 -27.77
C LYS A 14 38.82 3.93 -28.99
N ILE A 15 37.88 4.41 -29.81
CA ILE A 15 37.47 3.74 -31.05
C ILE A 15 38.64 3.62 -32.01
N ARG A 16 39.42 4.70 -32.24
CA ARG A 16 40.63 4.65 -33.10
C ARG A 16 41.68 3.66 -32.60
N ARG A 17 41.88 3.57 -31.27
CA ARG A 17 42.79 2.57 -30.67
C ARG A 17 42.31 1.13 -30.88
N LEU A 18 41.00 0.88 -30.84
CA LEU A 18 40.42 -0.43 -31.13
C LEU A 18 40.53 -0.74 -32.63
N LEU A 19 40.28 0.25 -33.48
CA LEU A 19 40.40 0.13 -34.93
C LEU A 19 41.81 -0.25 -35.37
N GLY A 20 42.84 0.38 -34.77
CA GLY A 20 44.24 0.04 -35.04
C GLY A 20 44.66 -1.36 -34.59
N LYS A 21 43.88 -2.00 -33.71
CA LYS A 21 44.07 -3.41 -33.31
C LYS A 21 43.20 -4.37 -34.12
N ALA A 22 42.18 -3.86 -34.80
CA ALA A 22 41.38 -4.66 -35.69
C ALA A 22 42.16 -4.82 -37.00
N HIS A 23 42.40 -6.07 -37.41
CA HIS A 23 43.03 -6.39 -38.69
C HIS A 23 42.06 -6.14 -39.85
N ILE A 24 41.59 -4.89 -40.00
CA ILE A 24 40.68 -4.46 -41.05
C ILE A 24 41.46 -3.83 -42.21
N GLY A 25 40.92 -3.96 -43.42
CA GLY A 25 41.50 -3.35 -44.61
C GLY A 25 41.52 -1.81 -44.54
N LEU A 26 42.50 -1.21 -45.23
CA LEU A 26 42.71 0.25 -45.24
C LEU A 26 41.48 1.03 -45.69
N VAL A 27 40.73 0.50 -46.66
CA VAL A 27 39.52 1.13 -47.21
C VAL A 27 38.45 1.26 -46.11
N CYS A 28 38.14 0.18 -45.41
CA CYS A 28 37.19 0.17 -44.30
C CYS A 28 37.66 1.05 -43.13
N SER A 29 38.96 1.03 -42.83
CA SER A 29 39.54 1.87 -41.78
C SER A 29 39.41 3.36 -42.08
N LYS A 30 39.67 3.78 -43.32
CA LYS A 30 39.51 5.17 -43.77
C LYS A 30 38.05 5.62 -43.68
N GLU A 31 37.12 4.77 -44.10
CA GLU A 31 35.69 5.07 -44.06
C GLU A 31 35.18 5.23 -42.62
N ILE A 32 35.57 4.33 -41.71
CA ILE A 32 35.22 4.43 -40.29
C ILE A 32 35.82 5.69 -39.64
N ASN A 33 37.07 6.04 -39.96
CA ASN A 33 37.68 7.27 -39.44
C ASN A 33 36.96 8.52 -39.95
N LYS A 34 36.59 8.57 -41.24
CA LYS A 34 35.82 9.67 -41.81
C LYS A 34 34.48 9.86 -41.10
N LEU A 35 33.72 8.77 -40.92
CA LEU A 35 32.44 8.79 -40.20
C LEU A 35 32.61 9.24 -38.74
N LEU A 36 33.72 8.86 -38.10
CA LEU A 36 34.03 9.24 -36.72
C LEU A 36 34.33 10.74 -36.57
N ASP A 37 34.95 11.35 -37.58
CA ASP A 37 35.24 12.78 -37.65
C ASP A 37 33.99 13.62 -37.94
N GLU A 38 33.06 13.09 -38.74
CA GLU A 38 31.79 13.73 -39.12
C GLU A 38 30.69 13.55 -38.05
N LEU A 39 30.96 12.88 -36.93
CA LEU A 39 29.97 12.70 -35.87
C LEU A 39 29.50 14.05 -35.32
N PRO A 40 28.18 14.33 -35.31
CA PRO A 40 27.65 15.58 -34.80
C PRO A 40 28.04 15.75 -33.33
N GLN A 41 28.28 16.99 -32.91
CA GLN A 41 28.41 17.29 -31.48
C GLN A 41 27.09 16.96 -30.80
N THR A 42 27.06 15.82 -30.12
CA THR A 42 25.87 15.36 -29.41
C THR A 42 25.66 16.22 -28.16
N GLN A 43 24.94 17.33 -28.33
CA GLN A 43 24.33 18.03 -27.20
C GLN A 43 23.12 17.22 -26.75
N GLY A 44 23.25 16.52 -25.62
CA GLY A 44 22.12 15.86 -24.96
C GLY A 44 21.96 14.35 -25.22
N ASN A 45 21.15 13.72 -24.36
CA ASN A 45 20.72 12.34 -24.47
C ASN A 45 19.59 12.20 -25.50
N SER A 46 19.91 12.36 -26.79
CA SER A 46 18.94 12.18 -27.88
C SER A 46 18.65 10.70 -28.20
N ILE A 47 19.14 9.76 -27.38
CA ILE A 47 18.71 8.37 -27.45
C ILE A 47 17.42 8.29 -26.63
N PRO A 48 16.25 7.99 -27.24
CA PRO A 48 15.09 7.60 -26.48
C PRO A 48 15.44 6.29 -25.76
N LEU A 49 15.89 6.40 -24.51
CA LEU A 49 16.06 5.23 -23.67
C LEU A 49 14.69 4.58 -23.55
N LYS A 50 14.59 3.28 -23.88
CA LYS A 50 13.41 2.51 -23.49
C LYS A 50 13.21 2.77 -21.99
N PRO A 51 12.06 3.31 -21.55
CA PRO A 51 11.84 3.53 -20.14
C PRO A 51 12.03 2.20 -19.42
N LEU A 52 12.75 2.23 -18.30
CA LEU A 52 12.88 1.06 -17.41
C LEU A 52 11.49 0.45 -17.21
N GLY A 53 11.36 -0.88 -17.22
CA GLY A 53 10.06 -1.54 -17.04
C GLY A 53 9.29 -1.06 -15.80
N SER A 54 10.01 -0.59 -14.76
CA SER A 54 9.45 0.04 -13.57
C SER A 54 8.71 1.37 -13.81
N ARG A 55 8.99 2.08 -14.91
CA ARG A 55 8.26 3.28 -15.38
C ARG A 55 7.05 2.92 -16.25
N LEU A 56 6.96 1.68 -16.75
CA LEU A 56 5.79 1.16 -17.46
C LEU A 56 4.77 0.54 -16.50
N VAL A 57 5.12 0.35 -15.23
CA VAL A 57 4.17 -0.04 -14.18
C VAL A 57 3.21 1.12 -13.97
N GLN A 58 1.92 0.86 -14.20
CA GLN A 58 0.84 1.80 -13.93
C GLN A 58 0.80 2.09 -12.42
N LYS A 59 1.44 3.18 -12.01
CA LYS A 59 1.36 3.66 -10.63
C LYS A 59 0.08 4.48 -10.50
N HIS A 60 -0.87 3.98 -9.73
CA HIS A 60 -2.01 4.80 -9.33
C HIS A 60 -1.55 5.72 -8.21
N SER A 61 -1.63 7.02 -8.43
CA SER A 61 -1.28 8.05 -7.44
C SER A 61 -2.54 8.75 -6.96
N PHE A 62 -2.65 8.90 -5.64
CA PHE A 62 -3.79 9.52 -4.97
C PHE A 62 -3.30 10.68 -4.11
N THR A 63 -3.99 11.82 -4.18
CA THR A 63 -3.78 12.90 -3.22
C THR A 63 -4.41 12.49 -1.88
N VAL A 64 -3.59 12.51 -0.83
CA VAL A 64 -3.98 12.19 0.55
C VAL A 64 -3.48 13.28 1.48
N HIS A 65 -4.10 13.40 2.64
CA HIS A 65 -3.62 14.25 3.74
C HIS A 65 -3.19 13.33 4.89
N ALA A 66 -2.01 13.57 5.44
CA ALA A 66 -1.39 12.75 6.49
C ALA A 66 -2.07 12.97 7.85
N GLY A 67 -3.30 12.49 7.98
CA GLY A 67 -4.11 12.63 9.17
C GLY A 67 -5.57 12.28 8.92
N SER A 68 -6.47 12.94 9.65
CA SER A 68 -7.91 12.63 9.63
C SER A 68 -8.75 13.73 8.98
N SER A 69 -8.13 14.83 8.56
CA SER A 69 -8.80 15.99 8.00
C SER A 69 -8.11 16.51 6.74
N SER A 70 -8.76 17.42 6.03
CA SER A 70 -8.16 18.12 4.89
C SER A 70 -7.16 19.23 5.28
N GLN A 71 -7.02 19.52 6.58
CA GLN A 71 -6.07 20.53 7.07
C GLN A 71 -4.69 19.93 7.34
N ASP A 72 -4.59 18.60 7.39
CA ASP A 72 -3.32 17.89 7.56
C ASP A 72 -2.46 17.97 6.29
N ASP A 73 -1.17 17.68 6.43
CA ASP A 73 -0.18 17.81 5.36
C ASP A 73 -0.53 16.99 4.12
N MET A 74 -0.62 17.68 2.97
CA MET A 74 -0.91 17.04 1.69
C MET A 74 0.29 16.24 1.20
N MET A 75 0.03 15.02 0.75
CA MET A 75 1.01 14.11 0.16
C MET A 75 0.40 13.37 -1.03
N PHE A 76 1.25 12.71 -1.81
CA PHE A 76 0.83 11.76 -2.84
C PHE A 76 1.11 10.34 -2.37
N MET A 77 0.07 9.50 -2.38
CA MET A 77 0.17 8.08 -2.12
C MET A 77 0.19 7.32 -3.46
N GLU A 78 1.34 6.76 -3.82
CA GLU A 78 1.51 5.90 -4.99
C GLU A 78 1.33 4.43 -4.60
N VAL A 79 0.36 3.76 -5.20
CA VAL A 79 0.14 2.33 -5.06
C VAL A 79 0.98 1.60 -6.11
N CYS A 80 2.02 0.91 -5.66
CA CYS A 80 2.90 0.10 -6.51
C CYS A 80 2.53 -1.39 -6.41
N ASP A 81 3.20 -2.24 -7.18
CA ASP A 81 2.96 -3.68 -7.17
C ASP A 81 3.38 -4.40 -5.87
N ASP A 82 4.26 -3.79 -5.07
CA ASP A 82 4.89 -4.40 -3.89
C ASP A 82 4.88 -3.50 -2.64
N ALA A 83 4.45 -2.25 -2.80
CA ALA A 83 4.52 -1.24 -1.76
C ALA A 83 3.56 -0.08 -1.99
N VAL A 84 3.27 0.65 -0.92
CA VAL A 84 2.76 2.03 -0.98
C VAL A 84 3.94 2.98 -0.85
N VAL A 85 4.01 4.01 -1.69
CA VAL A 85 5.03 5.06 -1.58
C VAL A 85 4.35 6.38 -1.26
N LEU A 86 4.79 7.04 -0.18
CA LEU A 86 4.35 8.37 0.19
C LEU A 86 5.36 9.38 -0.34
N ARG A 87 4.88 10.34 -1.14
CA ARG A 87 5.69 11.44 -1.66
C ARG A 87 5.19 12.77 -1.10
N ALA A 88 6.14 13.63 -0.73
CA ALA A 88 5.85 15.01 -0.44
C ALA A 88 5.38 15.76 -1.70
N VAL A 89 4.79 16.94 -1.52
CA VAL A 89 4.36 17.81 -2.63
C VAL A 89 5.53 18.21 -3.54
N THR A 90 6.75 18.22 -3.00
CA THR A 90 8.00 18.45 -3.75
C THR A 90 8.38 17.30 -4.69
N GLY A 91 7.68 16.17 -4.62
CA GLY A 91 7.97 14.94 -5.37
C GLY A 91 9.01 14.03 -4.70
N ALA A 92 9.65 14.49 -3.62
CA ALA A 92 10.56 13.67 -2.83
C ALA A 92 9.82 12.48 -2.19
N VAL A 93 10.45 11.30 -2.17
CA VAL A 93 9.92 10.15 -1.44
C VAL A 93 10.09 10.40 0.05
N ALA A 94 8.99 10.52 0.77
CA ALA A 94 8.99 10.64 2.23
C ALA A 94 9.13 9.25 2.86
N GLU A 95 8.26 8.32 2.46
CA GLU A 95 8.28 6.95 2.99
C GLU A 95 7.93 5.91 1.92
N ARG A 96 8.39 4.67 2.13
CA ARG A 96 8.05 3.50 1.31
C ARG A 96 7.65 2.33 2.20
N TRP A 97 6.43 1.85 2.06
CA TRP A 97 5.82 0.82 2.88
C TRP A 97 5.59 -0.44 2.07
N TRP A 98 6.44 -1.44 2.29
CA TRP A 98 6.31 -2.77 1.68
C TRP A 98 5.08 -3.51 2.22
N TYR A 99 4.36 -4.19 1.33
CA TYR A 99 3.14 -4.93 1.69
C TYR A 99 3.36 -6.03 2.73
N GLU A 100 4.57 -6.60 2.79
CA GLU A 100 4.96 -7.58 3.82
C GLU A 100 4.79 -7.03 5.25
N ARG A 101 5.08 -5.74 5.44
CA ARG A 101 5.01 -5.05 6.75
C ARG A 101 3.65 -4.39 7.01
N LEU A 102 2.77 -4.31 6.01
CA LEU A 102 1.38 -3.91 6.25
C LEU A 102 0.64 -5.05 6.93
N VAL A 103 0.11 -4.76 8.12
CA VAL A 103 -0.68 -5.68 8.92
C VAL A 103 -2.12 -5.67 8.42
N ASN A 104 -2.75 -4.49 8.39
CA ASN A 104 -4.15 -4.37 8.02
C ASN A 104 -4.42 -3.03 7.32
N MET A 105 -5.58 -2.92 6.68
CA MET A 105 -6.12 -1.66 6.18
C MET A 105 -7.63 -1.61 6.37
N THR A 106 -8.16 -0.44 6.70
CA THR A 106 -9.61 -0.19 6.76
C THR A 106 -9.89 1.21 6.24
N TYR A 107 -11.15 1.50 5.90
CA TYR A 107 -11.52 2.83 5.47
C TYR A 107 -12.92 3.19 5.97
N SER A 108 -13.21 4.48 6.18
CA SER A 108 -14.57 4.98 6.40
C SER A 108 -14.96 5.92 5.26
N PRO A 109 -15.99 5.57 4.46
CA PRO A 109 -16.55 6.48 3.46
C PRO A 109 -17.11 7.77 4.07
N LYS A 110 -17.62 7.70 5.31
CA LYS A 110 -18.27 8.83 6.01
C LYS A 110 -17.26 9.91 6.36
N THR A 111 -16.16 9.52 6.99
CA THR A 111 -15.09 10.46 7.38
C THR A 111 -14.03 10.63 6.28
N LYS A 112 -14.07 9.80 5.24
CA LYS A 112 -13.12 9.80 4.10
C LYS A 112 -11.68 9.53 4.54
N VAL A 113 -11.53 8.73 5.60
CA VAL A 113 -10.22 8.34 6.16
C VAL A 113 -9.92 6.89 5.81
N LEU A 114 -8.72 6.65 5.30
CA LEU A 114 -8.08 5.35 5.16
C LEU A 114 -7.12 5.15 6.33
N CYS A 115 -7.18 4.00 6.99
CA CYS A 115 -6.26 3.61 8.04
C CYS A 115 -5.39 2.45 7.54
N LEU A 116 -4.07 2.57 7.72
CA LEU A 116 -3.08 1.55 7.41
C LEU A 116 -2.34 1.18 8.68
N TRP A 117 -2.34 -0.12 9.02
CA TRP A 117 -1.59 -0.65 10.15
C TRP A 117 -0.28 -1.24 9.63
N ARG A 118 0.85 -0.76 10.15
CA ARG A 118 2.19 -1.19 9.74
C ARG A 118 2.95 -1.72 10.95
N ARG A 119 3.66 -2.83 10.77
CA ARG A 119 4.61 -3.35 11.76
C ARG A 119 5.95 -2.63 11.61
N HIS A 120 6.43 -2.06 12.71
CA HIS A 120 7.74 -1.42 12.84
C HIS A 120 8.32 -1.80 14.21
N GLU A 121 9.50 -2.43 14.22
CA GLU A 121 10.20 -2.86 15.45
C GLU A 121 9.28 -3.63 16.43
N ASP A 122 8.60 -4.66 15.90
CA ASP A 122 7.62 -5.49 16.61
C ASP A 122 6.38 -4.79 17.18
N LYS A 123 6.26 -3.48 16.98
CA LYS A 123 5.06 -2.69 17.30
C LYS A 123 4.24 -2.43 16.06
N VAL A 124 2.92 -2.38 16.21
CA VAL A 124 1.99 -2.04 15.14
C VAL A 124 1.55 -0.60 15.29
N HIS A 125 1.79 0.21 14.26
CA HIS A 125 1.42 1.62 14.22
C HIS A 125 0.26 1.82 13.26
N MET A 126 -0.73 2.61 13.67
CA MET A 126 -1.85 3.01 12.83
C MET A 126 -1.55 4.37 12.19
N HIS A 127 -1.59 4.42 10.87
CA HIS A 127 -1.45 5.65 10.10
C HIS A 127 -2.77 6.00 9.43
N LYS A 128 -3.20 7.25 9.56
CA LYS A 128 -4.46 7.76 9.01
C LYS A 128 -4.19 8.65 7.80
N PHE A 129 -5.01 8.49 6.78
CA PHE A 129 -4.94 9.27 5.55
C PHE A 129 -6.33 9.75 5.15
N TYR A 130 -6.55 11.05 5.16
CA TYR A 130 -7.76 11.64 4.64
C TYR A 130 -7.67 11.80 3.11
N THR A 131 -8.69 11.35 2.39
CA THR A 131 -8.78 11.59 0.93
C THR A 131 -10.22 11.53 0.42
N LYS A 132 -10.56 12.41 -0.52
CA LYS A 132 -11.88 12.37 -1.19
C LYS A 132 -12.11 11.07 -1.96
N LYS A 133 -11.04 10.39 -2.38
CA LYS A 133 -11.08 9.13 -3.15
C LYS A 133 -10.84 7.90 -2.28
N CYS A 134 -11.34 7.93 -1.04
CA CYS A 134 -11.01 6.91 -0.03
C CYS A 134 -11.37 5.47 -0.47
N ARG A 135 -12.56 5.27 -1.06
CA ARG A 135 -12.99 3.96 -1.57
C ARG A 135 -12.13 3.46 -2.73
N GLU A 136 -11.82 4.33 -3.69
CA GLU A 136 -10.97 4.00 -4.84
C GLU A 136 -9.56 3.63 -4.39
N LEU A 137 -9.00 4.41 -3.47
CA LEU A 137 -7.67 4.15 -2.90
C LEU A 137 -7.64 2.82 -2.15
N TYR A 138 -8.61 2.57 -1.27
CA TYR A 138 -8.71 1.29 -0.56
C TYR A 138 -8.75 0.09 -1.53
N GLN A 139 -9.62 0.14 -2.54
CA GLN A 139 -9.73 -0.93 -3.51
C GLN A 139 -8.43 -1.09 -4.33
N CYS A 140 -7.77 0.02 -4.65
CA CYS A 140 -6.50 0.00 -5.38
C CYS A 140 -5.40 -0.70 -4.56
N VAL A 141 -5.23 -0.33 -3.28
CA VAL A 141 -4.26 -0.95 -2.38
C VAL A 141 -4.60 -2.42 -2.14
N LYS A 142 -5.88 -2.75 -1.91
CA LYS A 142 -6.35 -4.14 -1.77
C LYS A 142 -5.98 -4.99 -2.98
N ASN A 143 -6.38 -4.55 -4.18
CA ASN A 143 -6.09 -5.28 -5.42
C ASN A 143 -4.58 -5.43 -5.66
N ALA A 144 -3.79 -4.41 -5.32
CA ALA A 144 -2.34 -4.47 -5.46
C ALA A 144 -1.69 -5.47 -4.49
N MET A 145 -2.16 -5.53 -3.24
CA MET A 145 -1.72 -6.53 -2.26
C MET A 145 -2.10 -7.96 -2.67
N GLU A 146 -3.31 -8.17 -3.17
CA GLU A 146 -3.76 -9.47 -3.71
C GLU A 146 -2.90 -9.93 -4.90
N ARG A 147 -2.54 -9.00 -5.81
CA ARG A 147 -1.61 -9.30 -6.90
C ARG A 147 -0.19 -9.61 -6.40
N ALA A 148 0.29 -8.89 -5.38
CA ALA A 148 1.60 -9.12 -4.78
C ALA A 148 1.68 -10.51 -4.13
N ALA A 149 0.59 -10.91 -3.47
CA ALA A 149 0.42 -12.21 -2.85
C ALA A 149 0.40 -13.36 -3.85
N ALA A 150 -0.38 -13.23 -4.94
CA ALA A 150 -0.44 -14.24 -5.99
C ALA A 150 0.93 -14.49 -6.66
N ARG A 151 1.82 -13.50 -6.62
CA ARG A 151 3.22 -13.60 -7.11
C ARG A 151 4.19 -14.19 -6.08
N GLY A 152 3.71 -14.64 -4.92
CA GLY A 152 4.53 -15.18 -3.83
C GLY A 152 5.40 -14.14 -3.10
N ARG A 153 5.14 -12.83 -3.31
CA ARG A 153 5.91 -11.76 -2.66
C ARG A 153 5.35 -11.37 -1.28
N VAL A 154 4.16 -11.85 -0.93
CA VAL A 154 3.52 -11.59 0.37
C VAL A 154 2.82 -12.88 0.78
N SER A 155 3.08 -13.38 1.99
CA SER A 155 2.28 -14.47 2.55
C SER A 155 0.88 -13.94 2.91
N VAL A 156 -0.14 -14.49 2.26
CA VAL A 156 -1.57 -14.18 2.51
C VAL A 156 -2.25 -15.24 3.36
N GLU A 157 -1.55 -16.30 3.75
CA GLU A 157 -2.09 -17.29 4.67
C GLU A 157 -2.56 -16.59 5.97
N GLY A 158 -3.88 -16.57 6.16
CA GLY A 158 -4.58 -15.91 7.27
C GLY A 158 -5.01 -14.45 7.07
N ARG A 159 -4.45 -13.68 6.13
CA ARG A 159 -4.81 -12.25 5.97
C ARG A 159 -6.08 -12.09 5.13
N ALA A 160 -7.25 -12.30 5.72
CA ALA A 160 -8.51 -11.84 5.13
C ALA A 160 -8.52 -10.29 5.13
N LEU A 161 -7.99 -9.71 4.05
CA LEU A 161 -7.94 -8.27 3.79
C LEU A 161 -9.36 -7.74 3.50
N GLY A 162 -10.14 -7.60 4.56
CA GLY A 162 -11.51 -7.13 4.47
C GLY A 162 -12.12 -6.72 5.80
N GLY A 163 -11.53 -7.12 6.94
CA GLY A 163 -12.13 -6.84 8.24
C GLY A 163 -13.52 -7.45 8.42
N GLU A 164 -13.96 -8.31 7.49
CA GLU A 164 -15.26 -8.99 7.49
C GLU A 164 -15.05 -10.42 7.98
N PHE A 165 -15.73 -10.77 9.06
CA PHE A 165 -15.60 -12.05 9.73
C PHE A 165 -16.99 -12.67 9.88
N PRO A 166 -17.20 -13.93 9.46
CA PRO A 166 -18.44 -14.62 9.76
C PRO A 166 -18.54 -14.80 11.28
N VAL A 167 -19.67 -14.39 11.85
CA VAL A 167 -19.97 -14.48 13.28
C VAL A 167 -21.32 -15.13 13.49
N HIS A 168 -21.50 -15.77 14.65
CA HIS A 168 -22.76 -16.34 15.10
C HIS A 168 -23.05 -15.78 16.49
N ASP A 169 -24.17 -15.07 16.63
CA ASP A 169 -24.58 -14.51 17.91
C ASP A 169 -25.06 -15.63 18.84
N THR A 170 -24.43 -15.72 20.01
CA THR A 170 -24.77 -16.77 20.99
C THR A 170 -26.10 -16.55 21.70
N GLU A 171 -26.60 -15.31 21.75
CA GLU A 171 -27.88 -15.01 22.41
C GLU A 171 -29.06 -15.23 21.47
N THR A 172 -28.96 -14.72 20.24
CA THR A 172 -30.06 -14.79 19.26
C THR A 172 -29.99 -16.02 18.35
N ASN A 173 -28.88 -16.78 18.41
CA ASN A 173 -28.58 -17.89 17.51
C ASN A 173 -28.64 -17.53 16.01
N GLN A 174 -28.30 -16.28 15.67
CA GLN A 174 -28.26 -15.81 14.29
C GLN A 174 -26.83 -15.76 13.75
N GLY A 175 -26.66 -16.29 12.54
CA GLY A 175 -25.45 -16.08 11.74
C GLY A 175 -25.43 -14.67 11.13
N GLY A 176 -24.24 -14.07 11.07
CA GLY A 176 -24.02 -12.73 10.54
C GLY A 176 -22.57 -12.48 10.13
N LEU A 177 -22.30 -11.25 9.73
CA LEU A 177 -20.98 -10.74 9.36
C LEU A 177 -20.59 -9.60 10.29
N LEU A 178 -19.42 -9.72 10.91
CA LEU A 178 -18.78 -8.66 11.67
C LEU A 178 -17.80 -7.94 10.75
N GLN A 179 -18.05 -6.67 10.48
CA GLN A 179 -17.20 -5.81 9.68
C GLN A 179 -16.52 -4.77 10.57
N VAL A 180 -15.20 -4.83 10.66
CA VAL A 180 -14.35 -3.89 11.40
C VAL A 180 -14.12 -2.65 10.54
N ARG A 181 -14.45 -1.48 11.08
CA ARG A 181 -14.24 -0.19 10.43
C ARG A 181 -13.37 0.71 11.30
N CYS A 182 -12.81 1.77 10.72
CA CYS A 182 -12.02 2.74 11.49
C CYS A 182 -12.85 3.60 12.44
N ASP A 183 -14.17 3.65 12.27
CA ASP A 183 -15.13 4.36 13.11
C ASP A 183 -15.89 3.44 14.08
N GLY A 184 -15.69 2.13 14.04
CA GLY A 184 -16.42 1.18 14.90
C GLY A 184 -16.52 -0.23 14.34
N VAL A 185 -17.52 -0.97 14.83
CA VAL A 185 -17.85 -2.32 14.37
C VAL A 185 -19.25 -2.32 13.77
N ALA A 186 -19.41 -2.82 12.55
CA ALA A 186 -20.71 -3.16 12.00
C ALA A 186 -20.97 -4.66 12.17
N ILE A 187 -22.17 -5.03 12.60
CA ILE A 187 -22.62 -6.41 12.72
C ILE A 187 -23.88 -6.53 11.88
N ILE A 188 -23.82 -7.40 10.86
CA ILE A 188 -24.82 -7.54 9.83
C ILE A 188 -25.42 -8.95 9.93
N PHE A 189 -26.68 -9.03 10.35
CA PHE A 189 -27.49 -10.25 10.32
C PHE A 189 -28.42 -10.23 9.10
N ALA A 190 -29.10 -11.35 8.85
CA ALA A 190 -30.01 -11.47 7.71
C ALA A 190 -31.08 -10.35 7.66
N ASN A 191 -31.62 -9.97 8.82
CA ASN A 191 -32.74 -9.02 8.92
C ASN A 191 -32.41 -7.76 9.71
N SER A 192 -31.18 -7.59 10.19
CA SER A 192 -30.80 -6.44 11.00
C SER A 192 -29.33 -6.08 10.82
N GLN A 193 -29.04 -4.78 10.88
CA GLN A 193 -27.68 -4.27 10.89
C GLN A 193 -27.52 -3.37 12.11
N GLN A 194 -26.47 -3.62 12.87
CA GLN A 194 -26.09 -2.84 14.03
C GLN A 194 -24.71 -2.24 13.79
N PHE A 195 -24.54 -0.96 14.15
CA PHE A 195 -23.25 -0.29 14.09
C PHE A 195 -22.92 0.26 15.47
N ILE A 196 -21.74 -0.11 15.96
CA ILE A 196 -21.24 0.25 17.27
C ILE A 196 -20.06 1.18 17.06
N ASP A 197 -20.27 2.47 17.36
CA ASP A 197 -19.22 3.48 17.28
C ASP A 197 -18.04 3.10 18.20
N LEU A 198 -16.83 3.33 17.71
CA LEU A 198 -15.60 3.01 18.41
C LEU A 198 -15.51 3.69 19.79
N ALA A 199 -16.05 4.91 19.91
CA ALA A 199 -16.11 5.65 21.18
C ALA A 199 -17.00 4.99 22.25
N ASN A 200 -17.92 4.13 21.83
CA ASN A 200 -18.81 3.40 22.72
C ASN A 200 -18.27 2.01 23.07
N ILE A 201 -17.26 1.49 22.34
CA ILE A 201 -16.63 0.22 22.65
C ILE A 201 -15.75 0.39 23.90
N LYS A 202 -16.04 -0.38 24.95
CA LYS A 202 -15.29 -0.37 26.21
C LYS A 202 -14.31 -1.51 26.30
N LYS A 203 -14.67 -2.67 25.74
CA LYS A 203 -13.82 -3.86 25.78
C LYS A 203 -14.08 -4.74 24.57
N CYS A 204 -13.00 -5.29 24.04
CA CYS A 204 -13.03 -6.28 22.98
C CYS A 204 -12.04 -7.38 23.36
N ASN A 205 -12.51 -8.61 23.53
CA ASN A 205 -11.66 -9.74 23.90
C ASN A 205 -12.05 -11.01 23.13
N THR A 206 -11.11 -11.93 23.03
CA THR A 206 -11.39 -13.28 22.56
C THR A 206 -11.20 -14.31 23.67
N PHE A 207 -12.16 -15.23 23.78
CA PHE A 207 -12.13 -16.34 24.72
C PHE A 207 -12.05 -17.66 23.95
N GLY A 208 -11.07 -18.50 24.31
CA GLY A 208 -10.93 -19.85 23.74
C GLY A 208 -10.71 -19.90 22.22
N GLY A 209 -10.25 -18.81 21.60
CA GLY A 209 -9.97 -18.72 20.15
C GLY A 209 -11.18 -18.57 19.24
N ASN A 210 -12.38 -18.92 19.72
CA ASN A 210 -13.57 -19.05 18.88
C ASN A 210 -14.73 -18.12 19.30
N VAL A 211 -14.59 -17.42 20.43
CA VAL A 211 -15.61 -16.50 20.94
C VAL A 211 -15.04 -15.09 21.01
N PHE A 212 -15.67 -14.16 20.32
CA PHE A 212 -15.44 -12.73 20.36
C PHE A 212 -16.43 -12.06 21.32
N LEU A 213 -15.90 -11.39 22.32
CA LEU A 213 -16.65 -10.63 23.32
C LEU A 213 -16.49 -9.14 23.04
N LEU A 214 -17.63 -8.44 22.89
CA LEU A 214 -17.68 -7.00 22.70
C LEU A 214 -18.53 -6.37 23.81
N GLU A 215 -17.93 -5.50 24.61
CA GLU A 215 -18.66 -4.65 25.57
C GLU A 215 -18.78 -3.26 24.98
N GLU A 216 -20.02 -2.82 24.79
CA GLU A 216 -20.36 -1.46 24.36
C GLU A 216 -21.13 -0.71 25.45
N PHE A 217 -21.03 0.61 25.44
CA PHE A 217 -21.89 1.48 26.22
C PHE A 217 -23.02 1.99 25.33
N ASP A 218 -24.23 1.44 25.51
CA ASP A 218 -25.41 1.87 24.76
C ASP A 218 -25.92 3.19 25.32
N ARG A 219 -25.63 4.29 24.63
CA ARG A 219 -26.08 5.63 25.03
C ARG A 219 -27.59 5.80 25.05
N LYS A 220 -28.35 4.97 24.32
CA LYS A 220 -29.82 5.06 24.31
C LYS A 220 -30.43 4.44 25.56
N LYS A 221 -29.84 3.35 26.04
CA LYS A 221 -30.28 2.64 27.25
C LYS A 221 -29.54 3.11 28.51
N ASN A 222 -28.45 3.86 28.33
CA ASN A 222 -27.53 4.30 29.39
C ASN A 222 -26.97 3.12 30.21
N GLU A 223 -26.68 2.01 29.52
CA GLU A 223 -26.24 0.75 30.13
C GLU A 223 -25.06 0.17 29.36
N LEU A 224 -24.30 -0.68 30.05
CA LEU A 224 -23.20 -1.43 29.45
C LEU A 224 -23.76 -2.74 28.90
N VAL A 225 -23.70 -2.91 27.57
CA VAL A 225 -24.22 -4.09 26.87
C VAL A 225 -23.03 -4.96 26.48
N GLN A 226 -23.07 -6.22 26.92
CA GLN A 226 -22.06 -7.22 26.61
C GLN A 226 -22.60 -8.18 25.56
N ARG A 227 -21.89 -8.34 24.44
CA ARG A 227 -22.29 -9.18 23.31
C ARG A 227 -21.26 -10.26 23.05
N ARG A 228 -21.73 -11.47 22.71
CA ARG A 228 -20.90 -12.66 22.50
C ARG A 228 -21.15 -13.24 21.12
N TYR A 229 -20.09 -13.37 20.35
CA TYR A 229 -20.11 -13.82 18.97
C TYR A 229 -19.17 -15.01 18.78
N TYR A 230 -19.68 -16.12 18.29
CA TYR A 230 -18.86 -17.28 17.90
C TYR A 230 -18.33 -17.09 16.47
N SER A 231 -17.06 -17.42 16.22
CA SER A 231 -16.46 -17.39 14.88
C SER A 231 -15.39 -18.48 14.76
N GLN A 232 -15.45 -19.29 13.70
CA GLN A 232 -14.48 -20.36 13.43
C GLN A 232 -13.17 -19.86 12.81
N MET A 233 -13.11 -18.60 12.35
CA MET A 233 -11.91 -18.06 11.70
C MET A 233 -10.93 -17.51 12.73
N VAL A 234 -9.94 -18.35 13.04
CA VAL A 234 -8.71 -18.06 13.76
C VAL A 234 -7.92 -16.99 12.99
N LEU A 235 -8.16 -15.71 13.25
CA LEU A 235 -7.14 -14.65 13.20
C LEU A 235 -7.58 -13.36 13.91
N PHE A 236 -8.20 -13.49 15.09
CA PHE A 236 -8.64 -12.33 15.89
C PHE A 236 -7.49 -11.50 16.49
N SER A 237 -6.24 -11.90 16.29
CA SER A 237 -5.08 -11.04 16.56
C SER A 237 -5.18 -9.71 15.79
N TYR A 238 -5.81 -9.70 14.62
CA TYR A 238 -5.99 -8.51 13.78
C TYR A 238 -7.11 -7.59 14.28
N THR A 239 -8.24 -8.15 14.72
CA THR A 239 -9.32 -7.40 15.39
C THR A 239 -8.84 -6.83 16.71
N LYS A 240 -8.14 -7.64 17.52
CA LYS A 240 -7.52 -7.18 18.76
C LYS A 240 -6.52 -6.04 18.53
N LEU A 241 -5.67 -6.12 17.50
CA LEU A 241 -4.79 -5.01 17.10
C LEU A 241 -5.54 -3.76 16.59
N CYS A 242 -6.74 -3.93 16.00
CA CYS A 242 -7.59 -2.81 15.60
C CYS A 242 -8.25 -2.10 16.79
N PHE A 243 -8.51 -2.79 17.91
CA PHE A 243 -9.13 -2.19 19.11
C PHE A 243 -8.12 -1.77 20.18
N ASP A 244 -7.05 -2.54 20.40
CA ASP A 244 -6.06 -2.29 21.45
C ASP A 244 -5.25 -0.99 21.24
N ASN A 245 -5.19 -0.46 20.00
CA ASN A 245 -4.46 0.78 19.68
C ASN A 245 -5.39 2.00 19.45
N VAL A 246 -6.69 1.88 19.78
CA VAL A 246 -7.62 3.01 19.76
C VAL A 246 -8.11 3.37 21.18
N SER A 247 -7.59 2.67 22.19
CA SER A 247 -7.73 3.00 23.61
C SER A 247 -6.69 4.04 24.03
#